data_AF-A0A2H0A8R2-F1
#
_entry.id   AF-A0A2H0A8R2-F1
#
_cell.length_a   1.000
_cell.length_b   1.000
_cell.length_c   1.000
_cell.angle_alpha   90.00
_cell.angle_beta   90.00
_cell.angle_gamma   90.00
#
_symmetry.space_group_name_H-M   'P 1'
#
loop_
_entity.id
_entity.type
_entity.pdbx_description
1 polymer ?
#
loop_
_entity_poly.entity_id
_entity_poly.type
_entity_poly.pdbx_seq_one_letter_code
_entity_poly.pdbx_strand_id
1 'polypeptide(L)'
;MTHLKNREFLFQAWRKLIRAYLISFAASLAVGYVLIEWFSLEPQKLLELSVSRLTVAGAVFQKALGLGLDMGLVLFVWNFLGALATLSFIYTASWIDPRNITRLPRSLRKALAGKGRMKMLQFLPGCRNIEAEPVRRVYVWLMVPLLGILLLGAECGLIVSAAARMSGSFLMGIMSLVPHGIIEIPAITLAGAVTFSGHLLVKEAAGQHRPENHLAEHVFDSIETLRKNLPIRTIVLAVMLGLLVAGLIEAHITGKIMGYFDPAPV
;
A
#
# COMPACT_ATOMS: atom_id res chain seq x y z
N MET A 1 2.79 19.28 -18.81
CA MET A 1 3.69 18.45 -17.98
C MET A 1 4.46 17.52 -18.90
N THR A 2 5.79 17.50 -18.86
CA THR A 2 6.60 16.67 -19.76
C THR A 2 6.60 15.20 -19.33
N HIS A 3 6.74 14.27 -20.27
CA HIS A 3 6.80 12.83 -19.99
C HIS A 3 7.95 12.47 -19.01
N LEU A 4 9.05 13.24 -19.03
CA LEU A 4 10.15 13.12 -18.07
C LEU A 4 9.71 13.42 -16.62
N LYS A 5 8.95 14.50 -16.41
CA LYS A 5 8.45 14.88 -15.08
C LYS A 5 7.53 13.81 -14.49
N ASN A 6 6.71 13.15 -15.31
CA ASN A 6 5.81 12.09 -14.85
C ASN A 6 6.58 10.85 -14.38
N ARG A 7 7.63 10.47 -15.12
CA ARG A 7 8.52 9.36 -14.73
C ARG A 7 9.24 9.68 -13.42
N GLU A 8 9.69 10.92 -13.26
CA GLU A 8 10.31 11.38 -12.03
C GLU A 8 9.35 11.27 -10.84
N PHE A 9 8.11 11.73 -10.97
CA PHE A 9 7.11 11.60 -9.91
C PHE A 9 6.82 10.15 -9.55
N LEU A 10 6.70 9.26 -10.53
CA LEU A 10 6.48 7.83 -10.30
C LEU A 10 7.66 7.22 -9.51
N PHE A 11 8.89 7.48 -9.95
CA PHE A 11 10.09 6.97 -9.27
C PHE A 11 10.24 7.52 -7.85
N GLN A 12 10.01 8.83 -7.68
CA GLN A 12 10.02 9.46 -6.35
C GLN A 12 8.95 8.87 -5.44
N ALA A 13 7.74 8.62 -5.96
CA ALA A 13 6.64 8.00 -5.22
C ALA A 13 7.00 6.58 -4.79
N TRP A 14 7.49 5.76 -5.72
CA TRP A 14 7.92 4.38 -5.45
C TRP A 14 8.99 4.32 -4.36
N ARG A 15 10.05 5.13 -4.49
CA ARG A 15 11.12 5.23 -3.49
C ARG A 15 10.61 5.69 -2.11
N LYS A 16 9.66 6.63 -2.07
CA LYS A 16 9.06 7.10 -0.81
C LYS A 16 8.23 6.00 -0.15
N LEU A 17 7.47 5.23 -0.91
CA LEU A 17 6.67 4.11 -0.38
C LEU A 17 7.59 3.01 0.16
N ILE A 18 8.65 2.63 -0.56
CA ILE A 18 9.64 1.67 -0.05
C ILE A 18 10.27 2.17 1.25
N ARG A 19 10.67 3.44 1.32
CA ARG A 19 11.22 4.01 2.56
C ARG A 19 10.21 4.00 3.70
N ALA A 20 8.96 4.33 3.42
CA ALA A 20 7.88 4.30 4.42
C ALA A 20 7.68 2.87 4.96
N TYR A 21 7.68 1.86 4.08
CA TYR A 21 7.66 0.45 4.47
C TYR A 21 8.80 0.12 5.43
N LEU A 22 10.04 0.40 5.04
CA LEU A 22 11.23 0.05 5.81
C LEU A 22 11.28 0.74 7.18
N ILE A 23 10.91 2.02 7.23
CA ILE A 23 10.86 2.77 8.49
C ILE A 23 9.76 2.19 9.40
N SER A 24 8.58 1.92 8.85
CA SER A 24 7.47 1.35 9.62
C SER A 24 7.83 -0.05 10.15
N PHE A 25 8.45 -0.88 9.30
CA PHE A 25 8.96 -2.19 9.66
C PHE A 25 9.98 -2.14 10.79
N ALA A 26 11.00 -1.28 10.67
CA ALA A 26 12.03 -1.17 11.71
C ALA A 26 11.44 -0.66 13.04
N ALA A 27 10.54 0.33 12.97
CA ALA A 27 9.88 0.87 14.15
C ALA A 27 8.99 -0.17 14.83
N SER A 28 8.17 -0.90 14.07
CA SER A 28 7.28 -1.92 14.64
C SER A 28 8.04 -3.14 15.14
N LEU A 29 9.13 -3.52 14.48
CA LEU A 29 10.04 -4.57 14.97
C LEU A 29 10.58 -4.21 16.36
N ALA A 30 11.08 -2.98 16.53
CA ALA A 30 11.57 -2.50 17.82
C ALA A 30 10.46 -2.47 18.88
N VAL A 31 9.27 -2.00 18.51
CA VAL A 31 8.08 -2.02 19.39
C VAL A 31 7.72 -3.45 19.79
N GLY A 32 7.72 -4.40 18.85
CA GLY A 32 7.40 -5.79 19.13
C GLY A 32 8.39 -6.43 20.10
N TYR A 33 9.69 -6.17 19.95
CA TYR A 33 10.71 -6.56 20.92
C TYR A 33 10.46 -5.99 22.31
N VAL A 34 10.16 -4.68 22.40
CA VAL A 34 9.84 -4.03 23.67
C VAL A 34 8.61 -4.66 24.32
N LEU A 35 7.55 -4.93 23.55
CA LEU A 35 6.34 -5.56 24.07
C LEU A 35 6.60 -6.97 24.62
N ILE A 36 7.43 -7.75 23.94
CA ILE A 36 7.78 -9.11 24.38
C ILE A 36 8.69 -9.06 25.62
N GLU A 37 9.77 -8.30 25.58
CA GLU A 37 10.83 -8.36 26.59
C GLU A 37 10.57 -7.50 27.84
N TRP A 38 9.90 -6.35 27.69
CA TRP A 38 9.64 -5.44 28.82
C TRP A 38 8.21 -5.49 29.33
N PHE A 39 7.24 -5.79 28.47
CA PHE A 39 5.83 -5.90 28.87
C PHE A 39 5.36 -7.36 28.99
N SER A 40 6.27 -8.33 28.81
CA SER A 40 6.00 -9.77 28.92
C SER A 40 4.80 -10.21 28.08
N LEU A 41 4.58 -9.56 26.93
CA LEU A 41 3.53 -9.95 26.01
C LEU A 41 3.94 -11.26 25.34
N GLU A 42 3.09 -12.28 25.44
CA GLU A 42 3.32 -13.56 24.79
C GLU A 42 3.50 -13.38 23.26
N PRO A 43 4.59 -13.90 22.66
CA PRO A 43 4.85 -13.79 21.22
C PRO A 43 3.69 -14.29 20.36
N GLN A 44 3.00 -15.35 20.80
CA GLN A 44 1.83 -15.91 20.13
C GLN A 44 0.68 -14.90 20.08
N LYS A 45 0.39 -14.23 21.20
CA LYS A 45 -0.63 -13.19 21.26
C LYS A 45 -0.28 -11.99 20.39
N LEU A 46 1.00 -11.61 20.33
CA LEU A 46 1.45 -10.55 19.42
C LEU A 46 1.28 -10.95 17.95
N LEU A 47 1.58 -12.20 17.61
CA LEU A 47 1.37 -12.74 16.26
C LEU A 47 -0.11 -12.73 15.89
N GLU A 48 -0.98 -13.25 16.77
CA GLU A 48 -2.43 -13.25 16.58
C GLU A 48 -3.01 -11.85 16.36
N LEU A 49 -2.57 -10.86 17.15
CA LEU A 49 -2.97 -9.47 16.98
C LEU A 49 -2.50 -8.89 15.65
N SER A 50 -1.30 -9.27 15.20
CA SER A 50 -0.72 -8.79 13.95
C SER A 50 -1.46 -9.36 12.73
N VAL A 51 -1.86 -10.63 12.77
CA VAL A 51 -2.54 -11.32 11.66
C VAL A 51 -4.07 -11.27 11.76
N SER A 52 -4.64 -10.64 12.79
CA SER A 52 -6.09 -10.61 13.02
C SER A 52 -6.87 -10.07 11.81
N ARG A 53 -6.30 -9.13 11.05
CA ARG A 53 -6.92 -8.59 9.82
C ARG A 53 -6.89 -9.59 8.65
N LEU A 54 -5.92 -10.48 8.64
CA LEU A 54 -5.79 -11.54 7.64
C LEU A 54 -6.77 -12.69 7.88
N THR A 55 -7.47 -12.75 9.03
CA THR A 55 -8.47 -13.81 9.29
C THR A 55 -9.56 -13.90 8.23
N VAL A 56 -10.00 -12.75 7.69
CA VAL A 56 -10.96 -12.70 6.57
C VAL A 56 -10.35 -13.32 5.31
N ALA A 57 -9.08 -13.03 5.04
CA ALA A 57 -8.37 -13.63 3.92
C ALA A 57 -8.19 -15.14 4.15
N GLY A 58 -7.86 -15.55 5.39
CA GLY A 58 -7.66 -16.95 5.79
C GLY A 58 -8.86 -17.85 5.48
N ALA A 59 -10.09 -17.37 5.66
CA ALA A 59 -11.29 -18.11 5.26
C ALA A 59 -11.36 -18.35 3.74
N VAL A 60 -10.94 -17.37 2.94
CA VAL A 60 -10.85 -17.51 1.48
C VAL A 60 -9.77 -18.51 1.10
N PHE A 61 -8.59 -18.43 1.72
CA PHE A 61 -7.47 -19.37 1.48
C PHE A 61 -7.85 -20.81 1.85
N GLN A 62 -8.46 -21.04 3.01
CA GLN A 62 -8.89 -22.38 3.42
C GLN A 62 -9.94 -22.96 2.47
N LYS A 63 -10.91 -22.15 2.02
CA LYS A 63 -11.91 -22.61 1.05
C LYS A 63 -11.28 -22.93 -0.31
N ALA A 64 -10.31 -22.14 -0.75
CA ALA A 64 -9.59 -22.37 -1.99
C ALA A 64 -8.76 -23.66 -1.95
N LEU A 65 -8.05 -23.90 -0.85
CA LEU A 65 -7.36 -25.17 -0.59
C LEU A 65 -8.32 -26.36 -0.58
N GLY A 66 -9.50 -26.21 0.04
CA GLY A 66 -10.55 -27.24 0.06
C GLY A 66 -11.09 -27.58 -1.34
N LEU A 67 -10.90 -26.70 -2.32
CA LEU A 67 -11.22 -26.94 -3.74
C LEU A 67 -10.03 -27.48 -4.55
N GLY A 68 -8.89 -27.75 -3.90
CA GLY A 68 -7.67 -28.23 -4.55
C GLY A 68 -6.92 -27.15 -5.34
N LEU A 69 -7.16 -25.86 -5.06
CA LEU A 69 -6.44 -24.77 -5.72
C LEU A 69 -5.03 -24.62 -5.15
N ASP A 70 -4.07 -24.34 -6.03
CA ASP A 70 -2.69 -24.05 -5.65
C ASP A 70 -2.62 -22.78 -4.78
N MET A 71 -1.96 -22.87 -3.62
CA MET A 71 -1.87 -21.77 -2.67
C MET A 71 -1.17 -20.55 -3.28
N GLY A 72 -0.12 -20.77 -4.09
CA GLY A 72 0.63 -19.70 -4.73
C GLY A 72 -0.23 -18.91 -5.72
N LEU A 73 -1.10 -19.60 -6.47
CA LEU A 73 -2.08 -18.95 -7.33
C LEU A 73 -3.13 -18.15 -6.56
N VAL A 74 -3.60 -18.66 -5.42
CA VAL A 74 -4.57 -17.94 -4.58
C VAL A 74 -3.95 -16.67 -4.01
N LEU A 75 -2.73 -16.76 -3.49
CA LEU A 75 -1.94 -15.62 -2.99
C LEU A 75 -1.71 -14.58 -4.09
N PHE A 76 -1.29 -15.04 -5.27
CA PHE A 76 -1.14 -14.18 -6.44
C PHE A 76 -2.42 -13.41 -6.77
N VAL A 77 -3.57 -14.10 -6.88
CA VAL A 77 -4.85 -13.46 -7.21
C VAL A 77 -5.24 -12.45 -6.14
N TRP A 78 -5.11 -12.82 -4.86
CA TRP A 78 -5.44 -11.93 -3.74
C TRP A 78 -4.60 -10.65 -3.77
N ASN A 79 -3.28 -10.78 -3.86
CA ASN A 79 -2.36 -9.64 -3.91
C ASN A 79 -2.54 -8.80 -5.17
N PHE A 80 -2.82 -9.44 -6.31
CA PHE A 80 -3.07 -8.73 -7.56
C PHE A 80 -4.36 -7.93 -7.51
N LEU A 81 -5.43 -8.45 -6.90
CA LEU A 81 -6.66 -7.71 -6.66
C LEU A 81 -6.41 -6.50 -5.73
N GLY A 82 -5.60 -6.67 -4.68
CA GLY A 82 -5.18 -5.56 -3.81
C GLY A 82 -4.38 -4.49 -4.57
N ALA A 83 -3.48 -4.90 -5.46
CA ALA A 83 -2.71 -3.98 -6.30
C ALA A 83 -3.60 -3.23 -7.31
N LEU A 84 -4.56 -3.92 -7.95
CA LEU A 84 -5.54 -3.29 -8.84
C LEU A 84 -6.45 -2.32 -8.09
N ALA A 85 -6.90 -2.67 -6.89
CA ALA A 85 -7.66 -1.77 -6.02
C ALA A 85 -6.84 -0.51 -5.70
N THR A 86 -5.56 -0.66 -5.37
CA THR A 86 -4.64 0.45 -5.11
C THR A 86 -4.45 1.35 -6.33
N LEU A 87 -4.31 0.76 -7.52
CA LEU A 87 -4.25 1.49 -8.79
C LEU A 87 -5.55 2.24 -9.09
N SER A 88 -6.70 1.69 -8.70
CA SER A 88 -8.02 2.30 -8.99
C SER A 88 -8.18 3.68 -8.34
N PHE A 89 -7.45 3.99 -7.26
CA PHE A 89 -7.51 5.27 -6.56
C PHE A 89 -7.16 6.47 -7.45
N ILE A 90 -6.21 6.34 -8.39
CA ILE A 90 -5.90 7.42 -9.34
C ILE A 90 -7.05 7.66 -10.33
N TYR A 91 -7.81 6.62 -10.67
CA TYR A 91 -8.95 6.72 -11.58
C TYR A 91 -10.17 7.33 -10.88
N THR A 92 -10.40 6.95 -9.62
CA THR A 92 -11.48 7.49 -8.80
C THR A 92 -11.21 8.91 -8.31
N ALA A 93 -9.97 9.41 -8.38
CA ALA A 93 -9.65 10.82 -8.14
C ALA A 93 -10.50 11.78 -9.01
N SER A 94 -10.83 11.38 -10.24
CA SER A 94 -11.69 12.15 -11.15
C SER A 94 -13.15 12.27 -10.68
N TRP A 95 -13.57 11.44 -9.72
CA TRP A 95 -14.92 11.49 -9.14
C TRP A 95 -15.05 12.58 -8.07
N ILE A 96 -13.91 13.09 -7.57
CA ILE A 96 -13.83 14.20 -6.61
C ILE A 96 -13.87 15.56 -7.35
N ASP A 97 -13.68 15.59 -8.67
CA ASP A 97 -13.73 16.82 -9.47
C ASP A 97 -15.14 17.43 -9.48
N PRO A 98 -15.34 18.63 -8.88
CA PRO A 98 -16.65 19.27 -8.78
C PRO A 98 -17.23 19.62 -10.16
N ARG A 99 -16.39 19.82 -11.19
CA ARG A 99 -16.80 20.13 -12.57
C ARG A 99 -17.56 18.97 -13.21
N ASN A 100 -17.34 17.75 -12.72
CA ASN A 100 -17.89 16.52 -13.30
C ASN A 100 -19.02 15.89 -12.46
N ILE A 101 -19.59 16.59 -11.47
CA ILE A 101 -20.64 16.06 -10.57
C ILE A 101 -21.88 15.53 -11.34
N THR A 102 -22.22 16.13 -12.47
CA THR A 102 -23.39 15.76 -13.28
C THR A 102 -23.20 14.50 -14.12
N ARG A 103 -21.95 13.99 -14.24
CA ARG A 103 -21.65 12.76 -14.97
C ARG A 103 -22.03 11.52 -14.16
N LEU A 104 -22.27 10.40 -14.83
CA LEU A 104 -22.53 9.12 -14.16
C LEU A 104 -21.21 8.55 -13.56
N PRO A 105 -21.27 7.80 -12.44
CA PRO A 105 -22.40 7.61 -11.53
C PRO A 105 -22.60 8.82 -10.59
N ARG A 106 -23.76 9.48 -10.67
CA ARG A 106 -24.03 10.76 -9.98
C ARG A 106 -24.01 10.65 -8.45
N SER A 107 -24.60 9.59 -7.89
CA SER A 107 -24.71 9.42 -6.43
C SER A 107 -23.34 9.27 -5.77
N LEU A 108 -22.45 8.46 -6.37
CA LEU A 108 -21.07 8.28 -5.92
C LEU A 108 -20.27 9.59 -6.00
N ARG A 109 -20.39 10.33 -7.12
CA ARG A 109 -19.73 11.64 -7.27
C ARG A 109 -20.25 12.66 -6.27
N LYS A 110 -21.56 12.71 -6.02
CA LYS A 110 -22.14 13.59 -4.99
C LYS A 110 -21.67 13.23 -3.58
N ALA A 111 -21.48 11.95 -3.27
CA ALA A 111 -20.94 11.53 -1.98
C ALA A 111 -19.47 11.93 -1.82
N LEU A 112 -18.64 11.71 -2.85
CA LEU A 112 -17.19 11.98 -2.82
C LEU A 112 -16.85 13.48 -2.94
N ALA A 113 -17.57 14.22 -3.79
CA ALA A 113 -17.38 15.65 -4.02
C ALA A 113 -18.32 16.55 -3.17
N GLY A 114 -19.21 15.96 -2.37
CA GLY A 114 -20.25 16.68 -1.62
C GLY A 114 -19.72 17.63 -0.56
N LYS A 115 -20.47 18.68 -0.21
CA LYS A 115 -20.08 19.79 0.68
C LYS A 115 -19.97 19.46 2.19
N GLY A 116 -19.88 18.19 2.56
CA GLY A 116 -19.73 17.81 3.97
C GLY A 116 -18.47 18.46 4.56
N ARG A 117 -18.59 19.30 5.59
CA ARG A 117 -17.48 20.09 6.13
C ARG A 117 -16.30 19.20 6.55
N MET A 118 -15.31 19.02 5.69
CA MET A 118 -14.08 18.28 6.01
C MET A 118 -13.06 19.13 6.77
N LYS A 119 -13.52 19.89 7.77
CA LYS A 119 -12.63 20.68 8.65
C LYS A 119 -11.61 19.80 9.38
N MET A 120 -11.94 18.53 9.64
CA MET A 120 -10.99 17.57 10.22
C MET A 120 -9.76 17.29 9.34
N LEU A 121 -9.87 17.36 8.01
CA LEU A 121 -8.71 17.10 7.14
C LEU A 121 -7.68 18.23 7.22
N GLN A 122 -8.04 19.42 7.73
CA GLN A 122 -7.11 20.53 7.89
C GLN A 122 -5.98 20.23 8.87
N PHE A 123 -6.21 19.30 9.81
CA PHE A 123 -5.20 18.85 10.77
C PHE A 123 -4.16 17.90 10.17
N LEU A 124 -4.41 17.36 8.96
CA LEU A 124 -3.45 16.49 8.30
C LEU A 124 -2.26 17.28 7.73
N PRO A 125 -1.03 16.72 7.82
CA PRO A 125 0.16 17.37 7.28
C PRO A 125 0.02 17.72 5.79
N GLY A 126 0.29 18.99 5.45
CA GLY A 126 0.18 19.51 4.09
C GLY A 126 -1.23 19.90 3.65
N CYS A 127 -2.28 19.50 4.38
CA CYS A 127 -3.65 19.90 4.06
C CYS A 127 -3.97 21.32 4.53
N ARG A 128 -3.28 21.84 5.55
CA ARG A 128 -3.52 23.20 6.11
C ARG A 128 -3.40 24.30 5.04
N ASN A 129 -2.48 24.13 4.09
CA ASN A 129 -2.17 25.11 3.06
C ASN A 129 -3.05 24.98 1.81
N ILE A 130 -3.93 23.99 1.75
CA ILE A 130 -4.83 23.75 0.62
C ILE A 130 -6.19 24.29 1.00
N GLU A 131 -6.55 25.49 0.58
CA GLU A 131 -7.84 26.09 0.96
C GLU A 131 -9.01 25.37 0.27
N ALA A 132 -8.88 25.13 -1.05
CA ALA A 132 -9.86 24.44 -1.88
C ALA A 132 -10.18 23.01 -1.37
N GLU A 133 -11.40 22.82 -0.87
CA GLU A 133 -11.84 21.54 -0.29
C GLU A 133 -11.74 20.34 -1.24
N PRO A 134 -12.15 20.41 -2.52
CA PRO A 134 -12.01 19.28 -3.46
C PRO A 134 -10.55 18.86 -3.67
N VAL A 135 -9.62 19.83 -3.64
CA VAL A 135 -8.18 19.57 -3.76
C VAL A 135 -7.65 18.87 -2.50
N ARG A 136 -8.14 19.28 -1.32
CA ARG A 136 -7.79 18.63 -0.04
C ARG A 136 -8.28 17.18 0.01
N ARG A 137 -9.49 16.92 -0.49
CA ARG A 137 -10.06 15.56 -0.60
C ARG A 137 -9.23 14.68 -1.49
N VAL A 138 -8.93 15.12 -2.71
CA VAL A 138 -8.11 14.32 -3.64
C VAL A 138 -6.68 14.15 -3.10
N TYR A 139 -6.12 15.15 -2.42
CA TYR A 139 -4.81 15.04 -1.76
C TYR A 139 -4.75 13.88 -0.75
N VAL A 140 -5.78 13.76 0.11
CA VAL A 140 -5.87 12.69 1.12
C VAL A 140 -6.24 11.35 0.47
N TRP A 141 -7.14 11.35 -0.51
CA TRP A 141 -7.53 10.15 -1.25
C TRP A 141 -6.33 9.46 -1.91
N LEU A 142 -5.41 10.26 -2.45
CA LEU A 142 -4.19 9.76 -3.09
C LEU A 142 -3.09 9.35 -2.08
N MET A 143 -3.28 9.57 -0.78
CA MET A 143 -2.39 9.08 0.28
C MET A 143 -2.74 7.66 0.76
N VAL A 144 -3.88 7.09 0.36
CA VAL A 144 -4.29 5.75 0.78
C VAL A 144 -3.18 4.69 0.59
N PRO A 145 -2.43 4.64 -0.53
CA PRO A 145 -1.32 3.70 -0.67
C PRO A 145 -0.22 3.86 0.38
N LEU A 146 0.06 5.10 0.83
CA LEU A 146 1.05 5.34 1.88
C LEU A 146 0.58 4.73 3.21
N LEU A 147 -0.69 4.93 3.57
CA LEU A 147 -1.25 4.31 4.77
C LEU A 147 -1.19 2.78 4.69
N GLY A 148 -1.58 2.21 3.55
CA GLY A 148 -1.51 0.76 3.33
C GLY A 148 -0.10 0.21 3.51
N ILE A 149 0.90 0.88 2.95
CA ILE A 149 2.31 0.46 3.06
C ILE A 149 2.87 0.64 4.48
N LEU A 150 2.48 1.70 5.21
CA LEU A 150 2.85 1.86 6.61
C LEU A 150 2.28 0.73 7.47
N LEU A 151 1.00 0.40 7.29
CA LEU A 151 0.35 -0.70 8.01
C LEU A 151 0.99 -2.05 7.69
N LEU A 152 1.29 -2.30 6.42
CA LEU A 152 1.97 -3.52 5.98
C LEU A 152 3.37 -3.65 6.60
N GLY A 153 4.17 -2.57 6.59
CA GLY A 153 5.47 -2.55 7.26
C GLY A 153 5.34 -2.80 8.76
N ALA A 154 4.35 -2.17 9.40
CA ALA A 154 4.09 -2.36 10.82
C ALA A 154 3.78 -3.82 11.15
N GLU A 155 2.86 -4.43 10.41
CA GLU A 155 2.48 -5.84 10.54
C GLU A 155 3.67 -6.77 10.35
N CYS A 156 4.46 -6.60 9.27
CA CYS A 156 5.65 -7.41 9.03
C CYS A 156 6.68 -7.33 10.18
N GLY A 157 6.93 -6.15 10.75
CA GLY A 157 7.89 -6.04 11.86
C GLY A 157 7.39 -6.69 13.16
N LEU A 158 6.09 -6.60 13.45
CA LEU A 158 5.51 -7.31 14.58
C LEU A 158 5.53 -8.83 14.38
N ILE A 159 5.24 -9.32 13.17
CA ILE A 159 5.36 -10.75 12.83
C ILE A 159 6.79 -11.24 13.02
N VAL A 160 7.79 -10.49 12.54
CA VAL A 160 9.21 -10.89 12.67
C VAL A 160 9.66 -10.92 14.13
N SER A 161 9.31 -9.91 14.93
CA SER A 161 9.67 -9.92 16.36
C SER A 161 9.07 -11.12 17.09
N ALA A 162 7.79 -11.44 16.84
CA ALA A 162 7.14 -12.62 17.39
C ALA A 162 7.80 -13.93 16.91
N ALA A 163 7.98 -14.09 15.59
CA ALA A 163 8.57 -15.27 14.99
C ALA A 163 10.03 -15.50 15.42
N ALA A 164 10.82 -14.44 15.51
CA ALA A 164 12.20 -14.49 16.01
C ALA A 164 12.25 -15.01 17.45
N ARG A 165 11.30 -14.59 18.30
CA ARG A 165 11.26 -15.07 19.68
C ARG A 165 10.78 -16.52 19.79
N MET A 166 9.77 -16.89 19.00
CA MET A 166 9.22 -18.25 18.97
C MET A 166 10.23 -19.28 18.45
N SER A 167 10.99 -18.93 17.40
CA SER A 167 12.02 -19.79 16.81
C SER A 167 13.35 -19.75 17.55
N GLY A 168 13.52 -18.83 18.50
CA GLY A 168 14.81 -18.56 19.14
C GLY A 168 15.88 -17.97 18.21
N SER A 169 15.53 -17.64 16.95
CA SER A 169 16.47 -17.16 15.94
C SER A 169 15.92 -15.97 15.17
N PHE A 170 16.59 -14.82 15.30
CA PHE A 170 16.25 -13.63 14.53
C PHE A 170 16.43 -13.83 13.02
N LEU A 171 17.44 -14.61 12.63
CA LEU A 171 17.67 -14.94 11.23
C LEU A 171 16.46 -15.68 10.64
N MET A 172 15.88 -16.63 11.37
CA MET A 172 14.69 -17.36 10.92
C MET A 172 13.47 -16.44 10.79
N GLY A 173 13.28 -15.53 11.73
CA GLY A 173 12.26 -14.48 11.64
C GLY A 173 12.40 -13.66 10.35
N ILE A 174 13.62 -13.21 9.99
CA ILE A 174 13.86 -12.46 8.75
C ILE A 174 13.69 -13.33 7.50
N MET A 175 14.23 -14.55 7.51
CA MET A 175 14.16 -15.46 6.36
C MET A 175 12.73 -15.79 5.96
N SER A 176 11.80 -15.79 6.93
CA SER A 176 10.37 -15.93 6.65
C SER A 176 9.77 -14.83 5.79
N LEU A 177 10.34 -13.61 5.86
CA LEU A 177 9.88 -12.47 5.08
C LEU A 177 10.61 -12.31 3.75
N VAL A 178 11.72 -13.01 3.49
CA VAL A 178 12.51 -12.81 2.27
C VAL A 178 11.69 -12.94 0.98
N PRO A 179 10.83 -13.98 0.80
CA PRO A 179 9.98 -14.12 -0.39
C PRO A 179 9.05 -12.93 -0.60
N HIS A 180 8.43 -12.44 0.47
CA HIS A 180 7.51 -11.30 0.45
C HIS A 180 8.25 -9.96 0.29
N GLY A 181 9.30 -9.74 1.08
CA GLY A 181 10.03 -8.48 1.20
C GLY A 181 10.80 -8.08 -0.05
N ILE A 182 11.36 -9.04 -0.79
CA ILE A 182 12.22 -8.75 -1.95
C ILE A 182 11.43 -8.54 -3.23
N ILE A 183 10.34 -9.28 -3.44
CA ILE A 183 9.62 -9.28 -4.73
C ILE A 183 8.24 -8.66 -4.58
N GLU A 184 7.46 -9.09 -3.60
CA GLU A 184 6.09 -8.64 -3.41
C GLU A 184 6.01 -7.17 -3.01
N ILE A 185 6.81 -6.73 -2.03
CA ILE A 185 6.79 -5.34 -1.56
C ILE A 185 7.17 -4.34 -2.67
N PRO A 186 8.24 -4.55 -3.47
CA PRO A 186 8.51 -3.69 -4.63
C PRO A 186 7.37 -3.65 -5.66
N ALA A 187 6.70 -4.78 -5.91
CA ALA A 187 5.57 -4.85 -6.84
C ALA A 187 4.34 -4.08 -6.30
N ILE A 188 3.94 -4.31 -5.05
CA ILE A 188 2.81 -3.59 -4.43
C ILE A 188 3.10 -2.09 -4.32
N THR A 189 4.32 -1.72 -3.91
CA THR A 189 4.72 -0.30 -3.85
C THR A 189 4.75 0.34 -5.23
N LEU A 190 5.06 -0.39 -6.31
CA LEU A 190 4.99 0.13 -7.68
C LEU A 190 3.54 0.41 -8.10
N ALA A 191 2.59 -0.46 -7.74
CA ALA A 191 1.17 -0.21 -7.92
C ALA A 191 0.71 1.03 -7.12
N GLY A 192 1.14 1.13 -5.86
CA GLY A 192 0.89 2.29 -5.00
C GLY A 192 1.51 3.59 -5.52
N ALA A 193 2.67 3.51 -6.17
CA ALA A 193 3.40 4.66 -6.70
C ALA A 193 2.61 5.39 -7.78
N VAL A 194 1.81 4.68 -8.58
CA VAL A 194 0.92 5.30 -9.58
C VAL A 194 -0.05 6.28 -8.90
N THR A 195 -0.74 5.83 -7.85
CA THR A 195 -1.67 6.67 -7.10
C THR A 195 -0.94 7.76 -6.31
N PHE A 196 0.14 7.39 -5.63
CA PHE A 196 0.90 8.32 -4.78
C PHE A 196 1.68 9.38 -5.59
N SER A 197 1.99 9.11 -6.86
CA SER A 197 2.55 10.13 -7.77
C SER A 197 1.58 11.29 -7.99
N GLY A 198 0.28 11.01 -8.04
CA GLY A 198 -0.76 12.04 -8.05
C GLY A 198 -0.76 12.87 -6.76
N HIS A 199 -0.56 12.25 -5.59
CA HIS A 199 -0.41 12.99 -4.34
C HIS A 199 0.79 13.95 -4.37
N LEU A 200 1.94 13.49 -4.87
CA LEU A 200 3.13 14.34 -5.00
C LEU A 200 2.90 15.54 -5.92
N LEU A 201 2.16 15.33 -7.01
CA LEU A 201 1.76 16.39 -7.92
C LEU A 201 0.85 17.41 -7.24
N VAL A 202 -0.18 16.96 -6.52
CA VAL A 202 -1.07 17.87 -5.76
C VAL A 202 -0.28 18.66 -4.72
N LYS A 203 0.66 17.99 -4.02
CA LYS A 203 1.55 18.62 -3.05
C LYS A 203 2.41 19.73 -3.67
N GLU A 204 2.98 19.48 -4.85
CA GLU A 204 3.77 20.48 -5.58
C GLU A 204 2.89 21.67 -5.99
N ALA A 205 1.72 21.41 -6.57
CA ALA A 205 0.79 22.47 -6.99
C ALA A 205 0.30 23.33 -5.82
N ALA A 206 0.01 22.71 -4.68
CA ALA A 206 -0.40 23.42 -3.46
C ALA A 206 0.70 24.32 -2.89
N GLY A 207 1.98 24.00 -3.11
CA GLY A 207 3.11 24.83 -2.67
C GLY A 207 3.28 26.14 -3.45
N GLN A 208 2.65 26.27 -4.63
CA GLN A 208 2.84 27.39 -5.56
C GLN A 208 1.93 28.61 -5.28
N HIS A 209 1.23 28.68 -4.14
CA HIS A 209 0.41 29.83 -3.69
C HIS A 209 -0.47 30.44 -4.79
N ARG A 210 -1.30 29.61 -5.45
CA ARG A 210 -2.23 30.06 -6.49
C ARG A 210 -3.61 30.39 -5.93
N PRO A 211 -4.39 31.29 -6.58
CA PRO A 211 -5.80 31.51 -6.24
C PRO A 211 -6.61 30.20 -6.29
N GLU A 212 -7.57 30.02 -5.37
CA GLU A 212 -8.28 28.75 -5.16
C GLU A 212 -8.90 28.14 -6.44
N ASN A 213 -9.58 28.97 -7.24
CA ASN A 213 -10.27 28.51 -8.45
C ASN A 213 -9.29 27.97 -9.51
N HIS A 214 -8.15 28.63 -9.67
CA HIS A 214 -7.10 28.19 -10.60
C HIS A 214 -6.32 26.99 -10.07
N LEU A 215 -6.21 26.84 -8.75
CA LEU A 215 -5.55 25.68 -8.14
C LEU A 215 -6.34 24.39 -8.40
N ALA A 216 -7.66 24.42 -8.22
CA ALA A 216 -8.50 23.25 -8.40
C ALA A 216 -8.48 22.75 -9.85
N GLU A 217 -8.70 23.65 -10.82
CA GLU A 217 -8.65 23.31 -12.25
C GLU A 217 -7.30 22.73 -12.64
N HIS A 218 -6.21 23.41 -12.28
CA HIS A 218 -4.87 22.97 -12.59
C HIS A 218 -4.55 21.59 -11.99
N VAL A 219 -4.96 21.33 -10.75
CA VAL A 219 -4.74 20.03 -10.09
C VAL A 219 -5.46 18.90 -10.81
N PHE A 220 -6.75 19.05 -11.09
CA PHE A 220 -7.52 17.97 -11.73
C PHE A 220 -7.07 17.74 -13.17
N ASP A 221 -6.73 18.79 -13.92
CA ASP A 221 -6.21 18.66 -15.28
C ASP A 221 -4.82 18.02 -15.30
N SER A 222 -3.99 18.31 -14.29
CA SER A 222 -2.67 17.71 -14.14
C SER A 222 -2.74 16.24 -13.72
N ILE A 223 -3.68 15.86 -12.86
CA ILE A 223 -3.96 14.44 -12.52
C ILE A 223 -4.45 13.68 -13.75
N GLU A 224 -5.37 14.26 -14.53
CA GLU A 224 -5.86 13.65 -15.77
C GLU A 224 -4.72 13.44 -16.78
N THR A 225 -3.85 14.45 -16.92
CA THR A 225 -2.66 14.39 -17.77
C THR A 225 -1.67 13.34 -17.29
N LEU A 226 -1.43 13.25 -15.98
CA LEU A 226 -0.59 12.22 -15.38
C LEU A 226 -1.13 10.83 -15.70
N ARG A 227 -2.43 10.60 -15.46
CA ARG A 227 -3.09 9.31 -15.70
C ARG A 227 -2.96 8.85 -17.15
N LYS A 228 -3.16 9.75 -18.12
CA LYS A 228 -3.05 9.45 -19.56
C LYS A 228 -1.63 9.14 -20.00
N ASN A 229 -0.63 9.75 -19.37
CA ASN A 229 0.76 9.66 -19.77
C ASN A 229 1.55 8.57 -19.03
N LEU A 230 1.01 8.00 -17.95
CA LEU A 230 1.65 6.88 -17.26
C LEU A 230 1.52 5.59 -18.10
N PRO A 231 2.59 4.77 -18.20
CA PRO A 231 2.56 3.50 -18.91
C PRO A 231 1.85 2.43 -18.07
N ILE A 232 0.56 2.63 -17.78
CA ILE A 232 -0.21 1.79 -16.83
C ILE A 232 -0.21 0.32 -17.24
N ARG A 233 -0.32 0.01 -18.54
CA ARG A 233 -0.28 -1.38 -19.02
C ARG A 233 1.03 -2.06 -18.63
N THR A 234 2.16 -1.40 -18.87
CA THR A 234 3.48 -1.91 -18.50
C THR A 234 3.61 -2.09 -16.99
N ILE A 235 3.12 -1.13 -16.21
CA ILE A 235 3.15 -1.21 -14.75
C ILE A 235 2.29 -2.39 -14.24
N VAL A 236 1.06 -2.55 -14.74
CA VAL A 236 0.19 -3.66 -14.37
C VAL A 236 0.83 -5.01 -14.70
N LEU A 237 1.44 -5.15 -15.88
CA LEU A 237 2.14 -6.36 -16.26
C LEU A 237 3.34 -6.65 -15.35
N ALA A 238 4.15 -5.63 -15.03
CA ALA A 238 5.28 -5.78 -14.12
C ALA A 238 4.84 -6.20 -12.71
N VAL A 239 3.77 -5.59 -12.19
CA VAL A 239 3.18 -5.94 -10.89
C VAL A 239 2.62 -7.36 -10.92
N MET A 240 1.86 -7.71 -11.96
CA MET A 240 1.29 -9.05 -12.13
C MET A 240 2.38 -10.13 -12.14
N LEU A 241 3.44 -9.94 -12.92
CA LEU A 241 4.56 -10.88 -12.99
C LEU A 241 5.31 -10.97 -11.66
N GLY A 242 5.58 -9.84 -11.01
CA GLY A 242 6.24 -9.81 -9.71
C GLY A 242 5.44 -10.56 -8.63
N LEU A 243 4.14 -10.31 -8.56
CA LEU A 243 3.26 -10.98 -7.59
C LEU A 243 3.07 -12.47 -7.89
N LEU A 244 3.03 -12.86 -9.17
CA LEU A 244 2.97 -14.27 -9.55
C LEU A 244 4.23 -15.00 -9.11
N VAL A 245 5.41 -14.42 -9.38
CA VAL A 245 6.69 -15.00 -8.96
C VAL A 245 6.76 -15.08 -7.43
N ALA A 246 6.35 -14.03 -6.71
CA ALA A 246 6.32 -14.04 -5.25
C ALA A 246 5.42 -15.18 -4.71
N GLY A 247 4.19 -15.30 -5.20
CA GLY A 247 3.25 -16.34 -4.76
C GLY A 247 3.74 -17.75 -5.06
N LEU A 248 4.38 -17.97 -6.21
CA LEU A 248 4.96 -19.28 -6.55
C LEU A 248 6.16 -19.63 -5.66
N ILE A 249 7.05 -18.68 -5.38
CA ILE A 249 8.17 -18.86 -4.45
C ILE A 249 7.64 -19.20 -3.06
N GLU A 250 6.62 -18.48 -2.60
CA GLU A 250 6.01 -18.70 -1.29
C GLU A 250 5.47 -20.13 -1.14
N ALA A 251 4.64 -20.56 -2.09
CA ALA A 251 4.00 -21.87 -2.01
C ALA A 251 4.97 -23.04 -2.22
N HIS A 252 6.01 -22.89 -3.06
CA HIS A 252 6.82 -24.03 -3.52
C HIS A 252 8.26 -24.05 -3.02
N ILE A 253 8.79 -22.91 -2.58
CA ILE A 253 10.21 -22.75 -2.23
C ILE A 253 10.37 -22.38 -0.76
N THR A 254 9.55 -21.48 -0.22
CA THR A 254 9.71 -20.98 1.16
C THR A 254 9.64 -22.10 2.19
N GLY A 255 8.69 -23.02 2.07
CA GLY A 255 8.60 -24.19 2.97
C GLY A 255 9.84 -25.09 2.90
N LYS A 256 10.45 -25.24 1.72
CA LYS A 256 11.69 -26.01 1.56
C LYS A 256 12.87 -25.30 2.21
N ILE A 257 12.98 -23.99 2.03
CA ILE A 257 14.04 -23.18 2.65
C ILE A 257 13.93 -23.25 4.17
N MET A 258 12.73 -23.10 4.75
CA MET A 258 12.56 -23.21 6.19
C MET A 258 12.90 -24.60 6.73
N GLY A 259 12.55 -25.67 6.01
CA GLY A 259 12.92 -27.03 6.38
C GLY A 259 14.43 -27.30 6.40
N TYR A 260 15.25 -26.52 5.68
CA TYR A 260 16.71 -26.61 5.75
C TYR A 260 17.31 -25.97 7.01
N PHE A 261 16.58 -25.08 7.67
CA PHE A 261 17.03 -24.38 8.87
C PHE A 261 16.37 -24.90 10.16
N ASP A 262 15.50 -25.90 10.06
CA ASP A 262 15.01 -26.64 11.22
C ASP A 262 16.14 -27.57 11.71
N PRO A 263 16.70 -27.37 12.92
CA PRO A 263 17.64 -28.32 13.47
C PRO A 263 16.90 -29.65 13.65
N ALA A 264 17.52 -30.74 13.20
CA ALA A 264 17.01 -32.09 13.45
C ALA A 264 16.61 -32.24 14.92
N PRO A 265 15.50 -32.94 15.24
CA PRO A 265 15.16 -33.20 16.63
C PRO A 265 16.33 -33.97 17.26
N VAL A 266 16.97 -33.35 18.26
CA VAL A 266 17.95 -33.99 19.15
C VAL A 266 17.20 -34.69 20.26
#